data_AF-J0V0Q3-F1
#
_entry.id   AF-J0V0Q3-F1
#
_cell.length_a   1.000
_cell.length_b   1.000
_cell.length_c   1.000
_cell.angle_alpha   90.00
_cell.angle_beta   90.00
_cell.angle_gamma   90.00
#
_symmetry.space_group_name_H-M   'P 1'
#
loop_
_entity.id
_entity.type
_entity.pdbx_description
1 polymer ?
#
loop_
_entity_poly.entity_id
_entity_poly.type
_entity_poly.pdbx_seq_one_letter_code
_entity_poly.pdbx_strand_id
1 'polypeptide(L)' 'MTEIFNVENGGRLDKFLAEKLNESRSQVEKLIENGFVEVNKKRISKSGFKVSSGDEVVVEIREAEKSESEFEIDFD' A
#
# COMPACT_ATOMS: atom_id res chain seq x y z
N MET A 1 3.76 2.35 -13.39
CA MET A 1 3.11 1.03 -13.56
C MET A 1 1.95 0.95 -12.57
N THR A 2 0.91 0.17 -12.86
CA THR A 2 -0.23 -0.01 -11.93
C THR A 2 -0.23 -1.44 -11.42
N GLU A 3 -0.28 -1.62 -10.11
CA GLU A 3 -0.42 -2.91 -9.46
C GLU A 3 -1.82 -3.06 -8.85
N ILE A 4 -2.34 -4.29 -8.84
CA ILE A 4 -3.67 -4.62 -8.34
C ILE A 4 -3.54 -5.69 -7.26
N PHE A 5 -4.07 -5.41 -6.08
CA PHE A 5 -4.07 -6.29 -4.92
C PHE A 5 -5.50 -6.64 -4.52
N ASN A 6 -5.75 -7.92 -4.29
CA ASN A 6 -7.03 -8.38 -3.74
C ASN A 6 -6.91 -8.53 -2.23
N VAL A 7 -7.84 -7.96 -1.49
CA VAL A 7 -7.87 -8.03 -0.03
C VAL A 7 -8.45 -9.38 0.40
N GLU A 8 -7.65 -10.22 1.05
CA GLU A 8 -8.10 -11.52 1.56
C GLU A 8 -8.68 -11.41 2.97
N ASN A 9 -8.11 -10.52 3.80
CA ASN A 9 -8.54 -10.26 5.17
C ASN A 9 -8.73 -8.76 5.38
N GLY A 10 -9.90 -8.39 5.92
CA GLY A 10 -10.20 -6.99 6.22
C GLY A 10 -9.24 -6.38 7.25
N GLY A 11 -8.93 -5.10 7.09
CA GLY A 11 -7.90 -4.42 7.86
C GLY A 11 -7.74 -2.95 7.49
N ARG A 12 -6.66 -2.32 7.95
CA ARG A 12 -6.32 -0.96 7.51
C ARG A 12 -5.58 -1.02 6.17
N LEU A 13 -5.93 -0.11 5.26
CA LEU A 13 -5.37 0.00 3.92
C LEU A 13 -3.85 0.23 3.96
N ASP A 14 -3.39 1.14 4.82
CA ASP A 14 -1.96 1.43 5.01
C ASP A 14 -1.14 0.20 5.40
N LYS A 15 -1.66 -0.62 6.33
CA LYS A 15 -1.02 -1.87 6.76
C LYS A 15 -1.01 -2.90 5.64
N PHE A 16 -2.15 -3.08 4.97
CA PHE A 16 -2.29 -4.04 3.87
C PHE A 16 -1.29 -3.74 2.74
N LEU A 17 -1.21 -2.48 2.33
CA LEU A 17 -0.30 -2.07 1.25
C LEU A 17 1.17 -2.10 1.67
N ALA A 18 1.50 -1.76 2.93
CA ALA A 18 2.87 -1.87 3.43
C ALA A 18 3.41 -3.30 3.33
N GLU A 19 2.59 -4.29 3.70
CA GLU A 19 2.94 -5.71 3.59
C GLU A 19 3.06 -6.19 2.14
N LYS A 20 2.22 -5.67 1.23
CA LYS A 20 2.22 -6.08 -0.20
C LYS A 20 3.33 -5.43 -1.02
N LEU A 21 3.61 -4.15 -0.76
CA LEU A 21 4.65 -3.39 -1.45
C LEU A 21 6.03 -3.56 -0.82
N ASN A 22 6.11 -4.19 0.35
CA ASN A 22 7.32 -4.25 1.17
C ASN A 22 7.91 -2.86 1.45
N GLU A 23 7.01 -1.91 1.72
CA GLU A 23 7.30 -0.50 1.95
C GLU A 23 6.89 -0.09 3.35
N SER A 24 7.51 0.98 3.88
CA SER A 24 7.12 1.50 5.19
C SER A 24 5.70 2.08 5.17
N ARG A 25 4.99 1.98 6.31
CA ARG A 25 3.64 2.53 6.45
C ARG A 25 3.56 4.03 6.13
N SER A 26 4.60 4.80 6.43
CA SER A 26 4.66 6.24 6.13
C SER A 26 4.82 6.53 4.63
N GLN A 27 5.50 5.67 3.87
CA GLN A 27 5.55 5.79 2.40
C GLN A 27 4.20 5.47 1.78
N VAL A 28 3.55 4.40 2.26
CA VAL A 28 2.19 4.03 1.84
C VAL A 28 1.19 5.13 2.16
N GLU A 29 1.29 5.75 3.35
CA GLU A 29 0.48 6.91 3.74
C GLU A 29 0.58 8.03 2.70
N LYS A 30 1.80 8.39 2.28
CA LYS A 30 2.01 9.39 1.21
C LYS A 30 1.41 8.95 -0.12
N LEU A 31 1.52 7.69 -0.51
CA LEU A 31 0.90 7.19 -1.76
C LEU A 31 -0.62 7.36 -1.73
N ILE A 32 -1.25 7.04 -0.59
CA ILE A 32 -2.69 7.18 -0.39
C ILE A 32 -3.07 8.67 -0.38
N GLU A 33 -2.37 9.53 0.37
CA GLU A 33 -2.63 10.97 0.46
C GLU A 33 -2.46 11.68 -0.90
N ASN A 34 -1.48 11.28 -1.69
CA ASN A 34 -1.25 11.79 -3.04
C ASN A 34 -2.29 11.28 -4.06
N GLY A 35 -3.19 10.37 -3.66
CA GLY A 35 -4.25 9.85 -4.52
C GLY A 35 -3.77 8.80 -5.53
N PHE A 36 -2.65 8.13 -5.26
CA PHE A 36 -2.15 7.03 -6.09
C PHE A 36 -2.78 5.67 -5.73
N VAL A 37 -3.72 5.64 -4.77
CA VAL A 37 -4.39 4.42 -4.32
C VAL A 37 -5.89 4.52 -4.54
N GLU A 38 -6.46 3.46 -5.11
CA GLU A 38 -7.89 3.31 -5.33
C GLU A 38 -8.38 2.00 -4.71
N VAL A 39 -9.58 2.01 -4.11
CA VAL A 39 -10.24 0.81 -3.60
C VAL A 39 -11.58 0.69 -4.30
N ASN A 40 -11.83 -0.44 -4.97
CA ASN A 40 -13.03 -0.68 -5.78
C ASN A 40 -13.33 0.49 -6.75
N LYS A 41 -12.30 0.97 -7.46
CA LYS A 41 -12.36 2.12 -8.40
C LYS A 41 -12.71 3.46 -7.75
N LYS A 42 -12.55 3.59 -6.43
CA LYS A 42 -12.68 4.86 -5.70
C LYS A 42 -11.32 5.28 -5.15
N ARG A 43 -10.84 6.44 -5.56
CA ARG A 43 -9.60 7.03 -5.02
C ARG A 43 -9.75 7.27 -3.53
N ILE A 44 -8.83 6.71 -2.75
CA ILE A 44 -8.81 6.84 -1.29
C ILE A 44 -7.68 7.80 -0.93
N SER A 45 -7.98 8.79 -0.10
CA SER A 45 -7.02 9.76 0.44
C SER A 45 -6.77 9.59 1.94
N LYS A 46 -7.45 8.64 2.59
CA LYS A 46 -7.30 8.34 4.02
C LYS A 46 -6.52 7.05 4.20
N SER A 47 -5.31 7.13 4.74
CA SER A 47 -4.46 5.95 5.01
C SER A 47 -5.11 4.95 5.97
N GLY A 48 -5.83 5.44 6.98
CA GLY A 48 -6.61 4.63 7.91
C GLY A 48 -7.92 4.07 7.35
N PHE A 49 -8.14 4.12 6.02
CA PHE A 49 -9.31 3.51 5.40
C PHE A 49 -9.34 2.01 5.70
N LYS A 50 -10.52 1.50 6.08
CA LYS A 50 -10.70 0.09 6.39
C LYS A 50 -11.12 -0.66 5.13
N VAL A 51 -10.26 -1.54 4.65
CA VAL A 51 -10.57 -2.49 3.57
C VAL A 51 -11.22 -3.74 4.13
N SER A 52 -12.06 -4.38 3.34
CA SER A 52 -12.73 -5.64 3.64
C SER A 52 -12.27 -6.74 2.68
N SER A 53 -12.39 -7.98 3.12
CA SER A 53 -12.13 -9.13 2.25
C SER A 53 -12.99 -9.04 0.98
N GLY A 54 -12.35 -9.20 -0.19
CA GLY A 54 -12.97 -9.05 -1.50
C GLY A 54 -12.85 -7.65 -2.12
N ASP A 55 -12.32 -6.67 -1.39
CA ASP A 55 -12.01 -5.36 -1.97
C ASP A 55 -10.81 -5.46 -2.93
N GLU A 56 -10.91 -4.77 -4.07
CA GLU A 56 -9.82 -4.60 -5.02
C GLU A 56 -9.09 -3.29 -4.74
N VAL A 57 -7.78 -3.36 -4.46
CA VAL A 57 -6.93 -2.19 -4.22
C VAL A 57 -5.99 -2.01 -5.40
N VAL A 58 -6.05 -0.85 -6.04
CA VAL A 58 -5.22 -0.48 -7.19
C VAL A 58 -4.22 0.58 -6.74
N VAL A 59 -2.94 0.37 -7.03
CA VAL A 59 -1.86 1.30 -6.68
C VAL A 59 -1.10 1.73 -7.93
N GLU A 60 -0.99 3.03 -8.14
CA GLU A 60 -0.15 3.62 -9.18
C GLU A 60 1.27 3.84 -8.63
N ILE A 61 2.18 2.91 -8.94
CA ILE A 61 3.59 3.02 -8.59
C ILE A 61 4.29 3.80 -9.69
N ARG A 62 4.76 5.00 -9.36
CA ARG A 62 5.71 5.74 -10.21
C ARG A 62 7.11 5.26 -9.84
N GLU A 63 7.99 5.06 -10.82
CA GLU A 63 9.36 4.55 -10.63
C GLU A 63 10.25 5.39 -9.70
N ALA A 64 9.74 6.50 -9.17
CA ALA A 64 10.40 7.29 -8.15
C ALA A 64 10.33 6.56 -6.80
N GLU A 65 11.44 5.91 -6.47
CA GLU A 65 11.83 5.47 -5.12
C GLU A 65 11.11 4.21 -4.60
N LYS A 66 11.38 3.06 -5.22
CA LYS A 66 11.58 1.83 -4.43
C LYS A 66 12.77 2.11 -3.51
N SER A 67 12.52 2.60 -2.29
CA SER A 67 13.55 2.53 -1.27
C SER A 67 13.59 1.07 -0.85
N GLU A 68 14.54 0.32 -1.43
CA GLU A 68 14.92 -1.02 -0.98
C GLU A 68 15.19 -0.97 0.52
N SER A 69 14.17 -1.18 1.34
CA SER A 69 14.35 -1.50 2.75
C SER A 69 14.65 -2.99 2.85
N GLU A 70 15.78 -3.39 2.26
CA GLU A 70 16.49 -4.61 2.62
C GLU A 70 17.11 -4.36 4.00
N PHE A 71 16.30 -4.48 5.05
CA PHE A 71 16.85 -4.67 6.39
C PHE A 71 17.31 -6.13 6.49
N GLU A 72 18.46 -6.46 5.88
CA GLU A 72 19.31 -7.54 6.38
C GLU A 72 19.89 -7.05 7.71
N ILE A 73 19.17 -7.36 8.79
CA ILE A 73 19.70 -7.18 10.13
C ILE A 73 20.43 -8.47 10.49
N ASP A 74 21.71 -8.52 10.14
CA ASP A 74 22.65 -9.50 10.70
C ASP A 74 23.16 -8.94 12.04
N PHE A 75 22.66 -9.48 13.14
CA PHE A 75 23.19 -9.20 14.48
C PHE A 75 24.16 -10.34 14.85
N ASP A 76 25.47 -10.09 14.68
CA ASP A 76 26.57 -10.88 15.27
C ASP A 76 26.89 -10.39 16.70
#